data_AF-A0A8T4N943-F1
#
_entry.id   AF-A0A8T4N943-F1
#
_cell.length_a   1.000
_cell.length_b   1.000
_cell.length_c   1.000
_cell.angle_alpha   90.00
_cell.angle_beta   90.00
_cell.angle_gamma   90.00
#
_symmetry.space_group_name_H-M   'P 1'
#
loop_
_entity.id
_entity.type
_entity.pdbx_description
1 polymer ?
#
loop_
_entity_poly.entity_id
_entity_poly.type
_entity_poly.pdbx_seq_one_letter_code
_entity_poly.pdbx_strand_id
1 'polypeptide(L)'
;MKKRGLSTVVSSIVIVLLVVTAAGVLWNPIKTLLENSESSISTQDFLVNLVIKSVMVDSSENSASIKIRNNVGTENINITSIDFLFEDEFHSELIRVQIPEGFSEIGEKTFTLNLSRDQINVDLLKKISIIPIYTESNGKEISSSIPSSEYQIKNITLIKKPKEKPKELNYSDVLLVTNLNSQESIEISNYYIKTRGPMPQLNLSITTDEKISYTVFNTTIRQPIEKYLIQNNLTNSTNYIVLTKGIPLRMDSSGACKAVDSLLTIILSKYSYFIEGQLWGGCGASSFWGRTNPVYLKTGPVNKSHYDIYMVARLDGYTAQDVINAMGPSSLYPTEGDFLLDKQISNNATPFYVSFDAHLELANSILKGKGFSTILDNTTTFQINLNNLMGYYSFGSNDANAPTANSSQWNLTFNHGSIGDTAVSTSGRTFNPVASYYSPDVGIDQSLVSDLVTGGMSFVKGYVHEPGSNSISHPEIVIDRYASGYTAGESMYMGSYYINWKGVYIGDPKIRIYHP
;
A
#
# COMPACT_ATOMS: atom_id res chain seq x y z
N MET A 1 31.47 -5.92 71.02
CA MET A 1 31.23 -4.57 70.47
C MET A 1 30.82 -4.66 69.00
N LYS A 2 29.52 -4.58 68.70
CA LYS A 2 28.99 -4.57 67.32
C LYS A 2 28.54 -3.15 66.96
N LYS A 3 29.43 -2.32 66.40
CA LYS A 3 29.10 -1.01 65.81
C LYS A 3 28.54 -1.20 64.38
N ARG A 4 27.40 -1.87 64.23
CA ARG A 4 26.72 -2.07 62.93
C ARG A 4 25.37 -1.36 62.78
N GLY A 5 24.90 -0.63 63.80
CA GLY A 5 23.63 0.11 63.74
C GLY A 5 23.73 1.57 63.27
N LEU A 6 24.87 2.24 63.52
CA LEU A 6 24.95 3.70 63.31
C LEU A 6 24.95 4.08 61.81
N SER A 7 25.62 3.31 60.96
CA SER A 7 25.70 3.60 59.52
C SER A 7 24.36 3.44 58.81
N THR A 8 23.54 2.46 59.22
CA THR A 8 22.21 2.25 58.62
C THR A 8 21.27 3.38 59.00
N VAL A 9 21.30 3.83 60.26
CA VAL A 9 20.48 4.96 60.73
C VAL A 9 20.87 6.26 60.01
N VAL A 10 22.17 6.52 59.86
CA VAL A 10 22.65 7.72 59.13
C VAL A 10 22.25 7.66 57.66
N SER A 11 22.41 6.50 56.99
CA SER A 11 21.96 6.34 55.60
C SER A 11 20.44 6.52 55.45
N SER A 12 19.63 5.98 56.35
CA SER A 12 18.18 6.16 56.33
C SER A 12 17.78 7.63 56.50
N ILE A 13 18.44 8.36 57.41
CA ILE A 13 18.17 9.79 57.61
C ILE A 13 18.56 10.59 56.37
N VAL A 14 19.71 10.32 55.76
CA VAL A 14 20.16 10.99 54.54
C VAL A 14 19.23 10.71 53.35
N ILE A 15 18.73 9.47 53.21
CA ILE A 15 17.76 9.12 52.17
C ILE A 15 16.45 9.89 52.38
N VAL A 16 15.93 9.93 53.61
CA VAL A 16 14.71 10.69 53.92
C VAL A 16 14.90 12.18 53.63
N LEU A 17 16.05 12.75 54.00
CA LEU A 17 16.36 14.15 53.71
C LEU A 17 16.46 14.43 52.21
N LEU A 18 17.09 13.54 51.44
CA LEU A 18 17.17 13.65 49.98
C LEU A 18 15.80 13.56 49.32
N VAL A 19 14.92 12.67 49.80
CA VAL A 19 13.55 12.53 49.27
C VAL A 19 12.72 13.78 49.55
N VAL A 20 12.83 14.35 50.76
CA VAL A 20 12.12 15.59 51.11
C VAL A 20 12.64 16.78 50.30
N THR A 21 13.97 16.88 50.14
CA THR A 21 14.57 17.95 49.32
C THR A 21 14.18 17.80 47.86
N ALA A 22 14.20 16.58 47.31
CA ALA A 22 13.76 16.30 45.94
C ALA A 22 12.27 16.62 45.74
N ALA A 23 11.41 16.27 46.69
CA ALA A 23 9.99 16.63 46.64
C ALA A 23 9.78 18.15 46.65
N GLY A 24 10.55 18.89 47.46
CA GLY A 24 10.50 20.37 47.47
C GLY A 24 11.00 21.01 46.18
N VAL A 25 12.08 20.47 45.60
CA VAL A 25 12.63 20.96 44.31
C VAL A 25 11.69 20.65 43.15
N LEU A 26 11.03 19.49 43.16
CA LEU A 26 10.03 19.12 42.16
C LEU A 26 8.70 19.85 42.36
N TRP A 27 8.40 20.33 43.56
CA TRP A 27 7.15 21.03 43.84
C TRP A 27 7.04 22.36 43.10
N ASN A 28 8.11 23.15 42.98
CA ASN A 28 8.03 24.44 42.28
C ASN A 28 7.70 24.28 40.78
N PRO A 29 8.38 23.42 40.00
CA PRO A 29 8.00 23.14 38.62
C PRO A 29 6.58 22.57 38.48
N ILE A 30 6.16 21.67 39.38
CA ILE A 30 4.81 21.09 39.38
C ILE A 30 3.75 22.14 39.71
N LYS A 31 4.01 23.00 40.69
CA LYS A 31 3.15 24.13 41.07
C LYS A 31 3.07 25.12 39.92
N THR A 32 4.19 25.46 39.28
CA THR A 32 4.21 26.31 38.08
C THR A 32 3.51 25.65 36.91
N LEU A 33 3.58 24.33 36.75
CA LEU A 33 2.78 23.57 35.78
C LEU A 33 1.29 23.60 36.12
N LEU A 34 0.90 23.49 37.39
CA LEU A 34 -0.49 23.56 37.86
C LEU A 34 -1.07 24.98 37.72
N GLU A 35 -0.27 26.01 38.01
CA GLU A 35 -0.63 27.42 37.85
C GLU A 35 -0.63 27.84 36.35
N ASN A 36 0.22 27.21 35.51
CA ASN A 36 0.21 27.41 34.05
C ASN A 36 -0.77 26.49 33.31
N SER A 37 -1.30 25.45 33.98
CA SER A 37 -2.39 24.59 33.50
C SER A 37 -3.75 25.05 34.03
N GLU A 38 -3.89 26.33 34.38
CA GLU A 38 -5.21 26.96 34.49
C GLU A 38 -5.81 27.20 33.10
N SER A 39 -5.96 26.16 32.29
CA SER A 39 -7.22 26.01 31.57
C SER A 39 -8.24 25.67 32.64
N SER A 40 -8.84 26.70 33.25
CA SER A 40 -9.84 26.53 34.29
C SER A 40 -10.85 25.48 33.85
N ILE A 41 -10.90 24.33 34.55
CA ILE A 41 -11.98 23.36 34.37
C ILE A 41 -13.25 24.13 34.68
N SER A 42 -14.03 24.44 33.65
CA SER A 42 -15.21 25.26 33.80
C SER A 42 -16.23 24.45 34.59
N THR A 43 -16.96 25.08 35.52
CA THR A 43 -18.11 24.42 36.14
C THR A 43 -19.15 23.97 35.10
N GLN A 44 -19.13 24.57 33.91
CA GLN A 44 -19.94 24.19 32.76
C GLN A 44 -19.54 22.84 32.16
N ASP A 45 -18.28 22.41 32.28
CA ASP A 45 -17.82 21.08 31.83
C ASP A 45 -18.56 19.95 32.59
N PHE A 46 -18.99 20.19 33.82
CA PHE A 46 -19.77 19.23 34.62
C PHE A 46 -21.29 19.30 34.38
N LEU A 47 -21.77 20.35 33.73
CA LEU A 47 -23.19 20.55 33.43
C LEU A 47 -23.59 19.96 32.07
N VAL A 48 -22.62 19.74 31.17
CA VAL A 48 -22.85 19.08 29.88
C VAL A 48 -22.82 17.56 30.03
N ASN A 49 -23.98 16.92 29.88
CA ASN A 49 -24.15 15.47 30.06
C ASN A 49 -24.65 14.81 28.77
N LEU A 50 -23.79 14.81 27.75
CA LEU A 50 -24.02 14.09 26.51
C LEU A 50 -23.46 12.66 26.65
N VAL A 51 -24.30 11.66 26.41
CA VAL A 51 -23.91 10.25 26.55
C VAL A 51 -24.06 9.51 25.23
N ILE A 52 -23.02 8.79 24.82
CA ILE A 52 -23.09 7.86 23.69
C ILE A 52 -23.93 6.64 24.11
N LYS A 53 -25.07 6.45 23.46
CA LYS A 53 -25.98 5.32 23.72
C LYS A 53 -25.62 4.08 22.91
N SER A 54 -25.26 4.29 21.65
CA SER A 54 -24.89 3.21 20.73
C SER A 54 -24.08 3.77 19.57
N VAL A 55 -23.18 2.94 19.06
CA VAL A 55 -22.40 3.19 17.86
C VAL A 55 -22.66 2.07 16.87
N MET A 56 -22.98 2.41 15.63
CA MET A 56 -22.97 1.48 14.49
C MET A 56 -21.91 1.94 13.51
N VAL A 57 -21.01 1.05 13.12
CA VAL A 57 -19.96 1.35 12.13
C VAL A 57 -20.28 0.59 10.86
N ASP A 58 -20.32 1.30 9.74
CA ASP A 58 -20.48 0.75 8.40
C ASP A 58 -19.14 0.83 7.67
N SER A 59 -18.43 -0.30 7.60
CA SER A 59 -17.14 -0.36 6.90
C SER A 59 -17.25 -0.33 5.39
N SER A 60 -18.44 -0.54 4.82
CA SER A 60 -18.67 -0.45 3.38
C SER A 60 -18.72 1.00 2.90
N GLU A 61 -19.35 1.86 3.70
CA GLU A 61 -19.45 3.30 3.44
C GLU A 61 -18.32 4.10 4.13
N ASN A 62 -17.53 3.43 4.97
CA ASN A 62 -16.54 4.05 5.86
C ASN A 62 -17.18 5.12 6.75
N SER A 63 -18.32 4.79 7.35
CA SER A 63 -19.12 5.73 8.14
C SER A 63 -19.43 5.18 9.52
N ALA A 64 -19.67 6.08 10.47
CA ALA A 64 -20.12 5.75 11.82
C ALA A 64 -21.41 6.49 12.14
N SER A 65 -22.43 5.76 12.57
CA SER A 65 -23.68 6.28 13.10
C SER A 65 -23.67 6.23 14.63
N ILE A 66 -23.51 7.38 15.26
CA ILE A 66 -23.43 7.54 16.72
C ILE A 66 -24.75 8.09 17.24
N LYS A 67 -25.42 7.32 18.11
CA LYS A 67 -26.61 7.80 18.84
C LYS A 67 -26.16 8.43 20.15
N ILE A 68 -26.41 9.73 20.28
CA ILE A 68 -26.13 10.53 21.48
C ILE A 68 -27.44 10.87 22.16
N ARG A 69 -27.45 10.76 23.50
CA ARG A 69 -28.52 11.25 24.35
C ARG A 69 -28.05 12.48 25.11
N ASN A 70 -28.84 13.54 25.07
CA ASN A 70 -28.68 14.67 25.95
C ASN A 70 -29.48 14.44 27.25
N ASN A 71 -28.79 14.34 28.39
CA ASN A 71 -29.43 14.11 29.69
C ASN A 71 -29.80 15.43 30.40
N VAL A 72 -30.65 15.33 31.43
CA VAL A 72 -31.13 16.48 32.22
C VAL A 72 -29.95 17.28 32.79
N GLY A 73 -29.95 18.61 32.60
CA GLY A 73 -28.91 19.52 33.13
C GLY A 73 -28.26 20.47 32.12
N THR A 74 -28.48 20.29 30.81
CA THR A 74 -27.88 21.12 29.74
C THR A 74 -28.73 22.32 29.31
N GLU A 75 -29.89 22.52 29.92
CA GLU A 75 -30.95 23.44 29.47
C GLU A 75 -30.50 24.91 29.41
N ASN A 76 -29.43 25.26 30.12
CA ASN A 76 -28.85 26.60 30.18
C ASN A 76 -27.49 26.71 29.47
N ILE A 77 -27.05 25.69 28.74
CA ILE A 77 -25.76 25.68 28.01
C ILE A 77 -26.03 25.63 26.52
N ASN A 78 -25.55 26.65 25.81
CA ASN A 78 -25.66 26.71 24.36
C ASN A 78 -24.52 25.91 23.71
N ILE A 79 -24.74 24.60 23.52
CA ILE A 79 -23.81 23.73 22.80
C ILE A 79 -23.95 24.02 21.30
N THR A 80 -22.90 24.53 20.68
CA THR A 80 -22.90 24.91 19.25
C THR A 80 -22.41 23.79 18.35
N SER A 81 -21.48 22.97 18.84
CA SER A 81 -20.84 21.89 18.08
C SER A 81 -20.45 20.72 18.96
N ILE A 82 -20.23 19.55 18.34
CA ILE A 82 -19.62 18.38 18.97
C ILE A 82 -18.41 17.97 18.13
N ASP A 83 -17.28 17.80 18.77
CA ASP A 83 -16.11 17.15 18.19
C ASP A 83 -16.16 15.65 18.49
N PHE A 84 -16.18 14.85 17.43
CA PHE A 84 -16.11 13.39 17.50
C PHE A 84 -14.66 12.96 17.26
N LEU A 85 -14.04 12.37 18.27
CA LEU A 85 -12.70 11.81 18.18
C LEU A 85 -12.80 10.30 17.99
N PHE A 86 -12.34 9.82 16.84
CA PHE A 86 -12.26 8.41 16.47
C PHE A 86 -10.83 7.93 16.67
N GLU A 87 -10.64 6.83 17.37
CA GLU A 87 -9.32 6.28 17.68
C GLU A 87 -9.26 4.79 17.30
N ASP A 88 -8.31 4.44 16.43
CA ASP A 88 -7.92 3.06 16.19
C ASP A 88 -6.65 2.71 16.98
N GLU A 89 -5.94 1.64 16.61
CA GLU A 89 -4.71 1.25 17.32
C GLU A 89 -3.52 2.20 17.08
N PHE A 90 -3.52 2.90 15.96
CA PHE A 90 -2.35 3.63 15.45
C PHE A 90 -2.64 5.10 15.15
N HIS A 91 -3.91 5.48 14.97
CA HIS A 91 -4.31 6.78 14.47
C HIS A 91 -5.55 7.33 15.19
N SER A 92 -5.74 8.65 15.06
CA SER A 92 -6.90 9.37 15.55
C SER A 92 -7.43 10.35 14.49
N GLU A 93 -8.75 10.42 14.31
CA GLU A 93 -9.43 11.39 13.44
C GLU A 93 -10.44 12.20 14.25
N LEU A 94 -10.45 13.52 14.03
CA LEU A 94 -11.37 14.44 14.71
C LEU A 94 -12.35 15.03 13.69
N ILE A 95 -13.64 14.86 13.92
CA ILE A 95 -14.70 15.40 13.06
C ILE A 95 -15.60 16.34 13.88
N ARG A 96 -15.62 17.62 13.50
CA ARG A 96 -16.50 18.64 14.10
C ARG A 96 -17.86 18.64 13.41
N VAL A 97 -18.92 18.60 14.20
CA VAL A 97 -20.31 18.64 13.73
C VAL A 97 -21.05 19.79 14.42
N GLN A 98 -21.61 20.69 13.61
CA GLN A 98 -22.51 21.73 14.13
C GLN A 98 -23.82 21.10 14.60
N ILE A 99 -24.27 21.50 15.78
CA ILE A 99 -25.50 21.01 16.36
C ILE A 99 -26.68 21.74 15.70
N PRO A 100 -27.67 21.02 15.13
CA PRO A 100 -28.86 21.66 14.57
C PRO A 100 -29.71 22.32 15.67
N GLU A 101 -30.38 23.43 15.34
CA GLU A 101 -31.29 24.14 16.24
C GLU A 101 -32.29 23.18 16.92
N GLY A 102 -32.44 23.29 18.25
CA GLY A 102 -33.37 22.47 19.05
C GLY A 102 -32.79 21.21 19.72
N PHE A 103 -31.52 20.86 19.52
CA PHE A 103 -30.88 19.74 20.24
C PHE A 103 -30.58 20.03 21.74
N SER A 104 -30.90 21.24 22.21
CA SER A 104 -30.83 21.63 23.61
C SER A 104 -31.93 21.01 24.49
N GLU A 105 -32.95 20.39 23.89
CA GLU A 105 -34.02 19.67 24.59
C GLU A 105 -33.60 18.23 24.93
N ILE A 106 -34.07 17.71 26.07
CA ILE A 106 -33.82 16.32 26.49
C ILE A 106 -34.27 15.37 25.36
N GLY A 107 -33.34 14.60 24.80
CA GLY A 107 -33.64 13.77 23.63
C GLY A 107 -32.46 12.94 23.12
N GLU A 108 -32.76 12.04 22.17
CA GLU A 108 -31.76 11.22 21.49
C GLU A 108 -31.64 11.65 20.03
N LYS A 109 -30.42 11.74 19.51
CA LYS A 109 -30.16 12.03 18.10
C LYS A 109 -29.06 11.13 17.57
N THR A 110 -29.19 10.75 16.31
CA THR A 110 -28.16 9.98 15.60
C THR A 110 -27.41 10.89 14.64
N PHE A 111 -26.08 10.85 14.74
CA PHE A 111 -25.16 11.52 13.84
C PHE A 111 -24.48 10.47 12.97
N THR A 112 -24.57 10.63 11.66
CA THR A 112 -23.89 9.75 10.69
C THR A 112 -22.73 10.52 10.09
N LEU A 113 -21.51 10.01 10.33
CA LEU A 113 -20.26 10.68 9.99
C LEU A 113 -19.47 9.80 9.04
N ASN A 114 -19.01 10.38 7.95
CA ASN A 114 -18.07 9.72 7.04
C ASN A 114 -16.66 9.88 7.61
N LEU A 115 -15.98 8.76 7.80
CA LEU A 115 -14.61 8.69 8.29
C LEU A 115 -13.66 8.74 7.10
N SER A 116 -12.42 9.18 7.33
CA SER A 116 -11.39 9.18 6.32
C SER A 116 -10.83 7.78 6.13
N ARG A 117 -10.90 7.25 4.90
CA ARG A 117 -10.26 5.97 4.52
C ARG A 117 -8.73 6.04 4.59
N ASP A 118 -8.17 7.25 4.60
CA ASP A 118 -6.73 7.48 4.54
C ASP A 118 -6.10 7.56 5.95
N GLN A 119 -6.89 7.75 7.02
CA GLN A 119 -6.38 7.97 8.39
C GLN A 119 -6.94 7.02 9.44
N ILE A 120 -8.18 6.55 9.31
CA ILE A 120 -8.80 5.65 10.29
C ILE A 120 -9.23 4.37 9.59
N ASN A 121 -8.78 3.24 10.12
CA ASN A 121 -9.30 1.95 9.72
C ASN A 121 -10.54 1.61 10.56
N VAL A 122 -11.72 1.76 9.94
CA VAL A 122 -13.02 1.51 10.57
C VAL A 122 -13.22 0.08 11.08
N ASP A 123 -12.55 -0.90 10.47
CA ASP A 123 -12.59 -2.30 10.93
C ASP A 123 -11.76 -2.51 12.21
N LEU A 124 -10.84 -1.59 12.51
CA LEU A 124 -9.95 -1.61 13.67
C LEU A 124 -10.28 -0.51 14.69
N LEU A 125 -11.39 0.19 14.51
CA LEU A 125 -11.81 1.29 15.39
C LEU A 125 -12.03 0.77 16.81
N LYS A 126 -11.31 1.35 17.78
CA LYS A 126 -11.33 0.90 19.18
C LYS A 126 -12.21 1.78 20.05
N LYS A 127 -12.16 3.09 19.83
CA LYS A 127 -12.75 4.06 20.73
C LYS A 127 -13.34 5.25 19.97
N ILE A 128 -14.44 5.76 20.50
CA ILE A 128 -15.03 7.03 20.09
C ILE A 128 -15.23 7.89 21.33
N SER A 129 -14.81 9.15 21.27
CA SER A 129 -15.01 10.15 22.32
C SER A 129 -15.78 11.34 21.77
N ILE A 130 -16.69 11.92 22.57
CA ILE A 130 -17.41 13.15 22.20
C ILE A 130 -16.99 14.31 23.09
N ILE A 131 -16.62 15.42 22.45
CA ILE A 131 -16.15 16.63 23.11
C ILE A 131 -17.12 17.77 22.73
N PRO A 132 -17.98 18.21 23.66
CA PRO A 132 -18.92 19.29 23.38
C PRO A 132 -18.20 20.64 23.31
N ILE A 133 -18.73 21.52 22.46
CA ILE A 133 -18.29 22.91 22.31
C ILE A 133 -19.47 23.80 22.61
N TYR A 134 -19.29 24.74 23.54
CA TYR A 134 -20.34 25.64 23.99
C TYR A 134 -19.90 27.10 23.96
N THR A 135 -20.85 28.02 23.88
CA THR A 135 -20.57 29.45 23.88
C THR A 135 -20.79 30.06 25.26
N GLU A 136 -19.81 30.83 25.75
CA GLU A 136 -19.96 31.64 26.96
C GLU A 136 -20.84 32.88 26.74
N SER A 137 -21.26 33.51 27.84
CA SER A 137 -22.06 34.76 27.85
C SER A 137 -21.43 35.92 27.07
N ASN A 138 -20.13 35.86 26.80
CA ASN A 138 -19.35 36.84 26.03
C ASN A 138 -19.29 36.52 24.52
N GLY A 139 -19.92 35.43 24.05
CA GLY A 139 -19.93 35.00 22.65
C GLY A 139 -18.71 34.16 22.23
N LYS A 140 -17.79 33.83 23.13
CA LYS A 140 -16.61 32.99 22.84
C LYS A 140 -16.97 31.51 22.88
N GLU A 141 -16.56 30.74 21.87
CA GLU A 141 -16.65 29.28 21.88
C GLU A 141 -15.55 28.67 22.76
N ILE A 142 -15.94 27.72 23.61
CA ILE A 142 -15.06 26.95 24.49
C ILE A 142 -15.29 25.47 24.22
N SER A 143 -14.21 24.76 23.95
CA SER A 143 -14.20 23.31 23.92
C SER A 143 -14.12 22.80 25.35
N SER A 144 -14.91 21.78 25.68
CA SER A 144 -14.78 21.14 26.98
C SER A 144 -13.39 20.56 27.19
N SER A 145 -12.87 20.68 28.42
CA SER A 145 -11.53 20.18 28.79
C SER A 145 -11.51 18.66 29.00
N ILE A 146 -12.68 18.01 29.04
CA ILE A 146 -12.85 16.57 29.27
C ILE A 146 -13.92 16.04 28.28
N PRO A 147 -13.74 14.86 27.67
CA PRO A 147 -14.81 14.24 26.89
C PRO A 147 -16.07 14.03 27.74
N SER A 148 -17.24 14.42 27.21
CA SER A 148 -18.52 14.26 27.91
C SER A 148 -18.95 12.79 27.97
N SER A 149 -18.53 11.99 26.98
CA SER A 149 -18.69 10.53 26.99
C SER A 149 -17.65 9.86 26.11
N GLU A 150 -17.26 8.66 26.51
CA GLU A 150 -16.41 7.76 25.72
C GLU A 150 -17.13 6.43 25.51
N TYR A 151 -16.93 5.82 24.35
CA TYR A 151 -17.49 4.52 24.00
C TYR A 151 -16.38 3.59 23.51
N GLN A 152 -16.16 2.52 24.27
CA GLN A 152 -15.22 1.44 23.92
C GLN A 152 -15.94 0.44 23.01
N ILE A 153 -15.43 0.25 21.80
CA ILE A 153 -16.02 -0.64 20.82
C ILE A 153 -15.63 -2.07 21.16
N LYS A 154 -16.56 -2.82 21.77
CA LYS A 154 -16.33 -4.20 22.22
C LYS A 154 -16.87 -5.27 21.26
N ASN A 155 -17.83 -4.91 20.39
CA ASN A 155 -18.38 -5.75 19.33
C ASN A 155 -19.01 -4.84 18.28
N ILE A 156 -18.44 -4.78 17.08
CA ILE A 156 -19.03 -4.05 15.95
C ILE A 156 -20.12 -4.94 15.36
N THR A 157 -21.36 -4.44 15.27
CA THR A 157 -22.33 -5.00 14.33
C THR A 157 -21.88 -4.59 12.93
N LEU A 158 -20.91 -5.31 12.38
CA LEU A 158 -20.41 -5.06 11.04
C LEU A 158 -21.52 -5.43 10.06
N ILE A 159 -22.04 -4.45 9.35
CA ILE A 159 -22.75 -4.71 8.10
C ILE A 159 -21.68 -5.12 7.09
N LYS A 160 -21.23 -6.38 7.16
CA LYS A 160 -20.33 -6.93 6.16
C LYS A 160 -21.09 -6.96 4.84
N LYS A 161 -20.53 -6.35 3.80
CA LYS A 161 -21.02 -6.54 2.43
C LYS A 161 -21.17 -8.06 2.22
N PRO A 162 -22.32 -8.57 1.73
CA PRO A 162 -22.36 -9.96 1.30
C PRO A 162 -21.18 -10.19 0.36
N LYS A 163 -20.48 -11.34 0.48
CA LYS A 163 -19.45 -11.75 -0.49
C LYS A 163 -20.09 -11.68 -1.88
N GLU A 164 -19.89 -10.56 -2.58
CA GLU A 164 -20.29 -10.43 -3.96
C GLU A 164 -19.53 -11.51 -4.70
N LYS A 165 -20.25 -12.40 -5.39
CA LYS A 165 -19.65 -13.33 -6.32
C LYS A 165 -18.71 -12.50 -7.21
N PRO A 166 -17.40 -12.84 -7.29
CA PRO A 166 -16.49 -12.09 -8.14
C PRO A 166 -17.12 -11.92 -9.51
N LYS A 167 -17.26 -10.67 -9.97
CA LYS A 167 -17.77 -10.37 -11.30
C LYS A 167 -16.95 -11.20 -12.29
N GLU A 168 -17.61 -11.93 -13.17
CA GLU A 168 -16.96 -12.79 -14.15
C GLU A 168 -15.88 -12.00 -14.89
N LEU A 169 -14.63 -12.46 -14.81
CA LEU A 169 -13.49 -11.80 -15.42
C LEU A 169 -13.63 -11.89 -16.94
N ASN A 170 -13.71 -10.74 -17.59
CA ASN A 170 -13.55 -10.63 -19.05
C ASN A 170 -12.39 -9.69 -19.36
N TYR A 171 -11.88 -9.78 -20.59
CA TYR A 171 -10.68 -9.06 -21.03
C TYR A 171 -11.03 -7.97 -22.07
N SER A 172 -12.29 -7.51 -22.14
CA SER A 172 -12.69 -6.49 -23.13
C SER A 172 -12.09 -5.11 -22.87
N ASP A 173 -11.60 -4.85 -21.66
CA ASP A 173 -10.89 -3.63 -21.24
C ASP A 173 -9.36 -3.77 -21.28
N VAL A 174 -8.85 -4.82 -21.95
CA VAL A 174 -7.42 -5.11 -22.11
C VAL A 174 -7.02 -4.88 -23.56
N LEU A 175 -6.06 -3.99 -23.79
CA LEU A 175 -5.36 -3.93 -25.07
C LEU A 175 -4.13 -4.85 -25.03
N LEU A 176 -4.13 -5.90 -25.85
CA LEU A 176 -2.95 -6.75 -26.06
C LEU A 176 -2.08 -6.17 -27.19
N VAL A 177 -0.79 -5.96 -26.91
CA VAL A 177 0.19 -5.44 -27.88
C VAL A 177 1.22 -6.52 -28.20
N THR A 178 1.28 -6.93 -29.47
CA THR A 178 2.16 -8.00 -29.98
C THR A 178 3.25 -7.42 -30.87
N ASN A 179 4.51 -7.85 -30.70
CA ASN A 179 5.58 -7.60 -31.65
C ASN A 179 5.67 -8.73 -32.68
N LEU A 180 5.29 -8.46 -33.92
CA LEU A 180 5.33 -9.43 -35.02
C LEU A 180 6.76 -9.87 -35.42
N ASN A 181 7.79 -9.15 -34.98
CA ASN A 181 9.19 -9.53 -35.21
C ASN A 181 9.74 -10.49 -34.13
N SER A 182 8.97 -10.83 -33.10
CA SER A 182 9.34 -11.86 -32.10
C SER A 182 8.37 -13.04 -32.19
N GLN A 183 8.92 -14.24 -32.39
CA GLN A 183 8.13 -15.47 -32.46
C GLN A 183 7.50 -15.78 -31.09
N GLU A 184 8.23 -15.52 -30.00
CA GLU A 184 7.76 -15.68 -28.63
C GLU A 184 6.59 -14.73 -28.34
N SER A 185 6.66 -13.48 -28.81
CA SER A 185 5.57 -12.51 -28.71
C SER A 185 4.26 -13.06 -29.29
N ILE A 186 4.34 -13.63 -30.50
CA ILE A 186 3.20 -14.20 -31.22
C ILE A 186 2.65 -15.42 -30.48
N GLU A 187 3.52 -16.31 -30.01
CA GLU A 187 3.15 -17.50 -29.26
C GLU A 187 2.41 -17.14 -27.96
N ILE A 188 2.97 -16.23 -27.17
CA ILE A 188 2.36 -15.73 -25.93
C ILE A 188 1.02 -15.08 -26.22
N SER A 189 0.92 -14.21 -27.23
CA SER A 189 -0.35 -13.56 -27.59
C SER A 189 -1.43 -14.56 -27.96
N ASN A 190 -1.11 -15.54 -28.79
CA ASN A 190 -2.04 -16.60 -29.19
C ASN A 190 -2.52 -17.42 -27.99
N TYR A 191 -1.60 -17.79 -27.09
CA TYR A 191 -1.95 -18.49 -25.86
C TYR A 191 -2.86 -17.64 -24.96
N TYR A 192 -2.53 -16.36 -24.77
CA TYR A 192 -3.28 -15.46 -23.91
C TYR A 192 -4.72 -15.26 -24.40
N ILE A 193 -4.91 -15.03 -25.70
CA ILE A 193 -6.25 -14.92 -26.31
C ILE A 193 -7.04 -16.21 -26.17
N LYS A 194 -6.41 -17.36 -26.46
CA LYS A 194 -7.04 -18.67 -26.31
C LYS A 194 -7.50 -18.93 -24.87
N THR A 195 -6.70 -18.51 -23.90
CA THR A 195 -6.93 -18.78 -22.47
C THR A 195 -7.91 -17.80 -21.85
N ARG A 196 -7.84 -16.51 -22.20
CA ARG A 196 -8.61 -15.44 -21.54
C ARG A 196 -9.84 -14.96 -22.32
N GLY A 197 -9.96 -15.38 -23.58
CA GLY A 197 -11.03 -14.97 -24.48
C GLY A 197 -10.71 -13.70 -25.26
N PRO A 198 -11.70 -13.16 -25.99
CA PRO A 198 -11.49 -12.07 -26.93
C PRO A 198 -11.14 -10.75 -26.21
N MET A 199 -10.18 -10.03 -26.78
CA MET A 199 -9.73 -8.71 -26.34
C MET A 199 -9.26 -7.87 -27.54
N PRO A 200 -9.28 -6.52 -27.46
CA PRO A 200 -8.60 -5.65 -28.41
C PRO A 200 -7.12 -6.02 -28.61
N GLN A 201 -6.67 -6.00 -29.86
CA GLN A 201 -5.32 -6.42 -30.26
C GLN A 201 -4.67 -5.39 -31.18
N LEU A 202 -3.43 -5.02 -30.86
CA LEU A 202 -2.56 -4.20 -31.70
C LEU A 202 -1.27 -4.97 -32.02
N ASN A 203 -1.00 -5.14 -33.30
CA ASN A 203 0.24 -5.74 -33.78
C ASN A 203 1.20 -4.65 -34.25
N LEU A 204 2.43 -4.70 -33.76
CA LEU A 204 3.53 -3.81 -34.12
C LEU A 204 4.66 -4.62 -34.76
N SER A 205 5.37 -4.05 -35.74
CA SER A 205 6.58 -4.65 -36.31
C SER A 205 7.77 -3.76 -35.94
N ILE A 206 8.36 -4.02 -34.78
CA ILE A 206 9.40 -3.15 -34.17
C ILE A 206 10.63 -3.97 -33.77
N THR A 207 11.70 -3.29 -33.32
CA THR A 207 12.89 -3.98 -32.79
C THR A 207 12.52 -4.87 -31.59
N THR A 208 13.27 -5.96 -31.42
CA THR A 208 13.23 -6.83 -30.24
C THR A 208 14.25 -6.46 -29.16
N ASP A 209 15.03 -5.39 -29.39
CA ASP A 209 15.99 -4.89 -28.40
C ASP A 209 15.27 -4.40 -27.13
N GLU A 210 15.77 -4.81 -25.96
CA GLU A 210 15.21 -4.38 -24.67
C GLU A 210 15.47 -2.90 -24.37
N LYS A 211 16.49 -2.29 -24.99
CA LYS A 211 16.91 -0.91 -24.73
C LYS A 211 16.77 -0.07 -26.00
N ILE A 212 16.01 1.02 -25.93
CA ILE A 212 15.73 1.89 -27.08
C ILE A 212 15.85 3.38 -26.73
N SER A 213 16.00 4.23 -27.75
CA SER A 213 15.98 5.68 -27.59
C SER A 213 14.56 6.25 -27.50
N TYR A 214 14.42 7.46 -26.96
CA TYR A 214 13.12 8.14 -26.86
C TYR A 214 12.42 8.28 -28.20
N THR A 215 13.17 8.61 -29.25
CA THR A 215 12.62 8.74 -30.60
C THR A 215 12.01 7.42 -31.09
N VAL A 216 12.67 6.28 -30.86
CA VAL A 216 12.15 4.96 -31.24
C VAL A 216 10.90 4.64 -30.42
N PHE A 217 10.93 4.84 -29.11
CA PHE A 217 9.76 4.65 -28.25
C PHE A 217 8.56 5.47 -28.74
N ASN A 218 8.77 6.77 -28.98
CA ASN A 218 7.71 7.69 -29.32
C ASN A 218 7.07 7.34 -30.67
N THR A 219 7.88 7.09 -31.71
CA THR A 219 7.37 6.89 -33.09
C THR A 219 6.88 5.47 -33.36
N THR A 220 7.48 4.46 -32.72
CA THR A 220 7.20 3.05 -33.05
C THR A 220 6.31 2.33 -32.03
N ILE A 221 6.16 2.88 -30.81
CA ILE A 221 5.38 2.26 -29.73
C ILE A 221 4.26 3.19 -29.27
N ARG A 222 4.59 4.36 -28.69
CA ARG A 222 3.62 5.29 -28.10
C ARG A 222 2.58 5.75 -29.13
N GLN A 223 3.02 6.41 -30.21
CA GLN A 223 2.10 6.97 -31.20
C GLN A 223 1.20 5.91 -31.86
N PRO A 224 1.69 4.72 -32.25
CA PRO A 224 0.83 3.64 -32.73
C PRO A 224 -0.23 3.18 -31.72
N ILE A 225 0.13 3.02 -30.44
CA ILE A 225 -0.82 2.65 -29.38
C ILE A 225 -1.87 3.75 -29.19
N GLU A 226 -1.44 5.01 -29.06
CA GLU A 226 -2.33 6.17 -28.91
C GLU A 226 -3.32 6.25 -30.09
N LYS A 227 -2.82 6.12 -31.32
CA LYS A 227 -3.63 6.13 -32.54
C LYS A 227 -4.65 4.99 -32.55
N TYR A 228 -4.25 3.77 -32.21
CA TYR A 228 -5.14 2.62 -32.16
C TYR A 228 -6.28 2.83 -31.14
N LEU A 229 -5.93 3.28 -29.93
CA LEU A 229 -6.91 3.55 -28.87
C LEU A 229 -7.94 4.60 -29.29
N ILE A 230 -7.49 5.70 -29.92
CA ILE A 230 -8.36 6.76 -30.41
C ILE A 230 -9.26 6.27 -31.55
N GLN A 231 -8.68 5.63 -32.57
CA GLN A 231 -9.42 5.22 -33.78
C GLN A 231 -10.49 4.17 -33.51
N ASN A 232 -10.31 3.36 -32.47
CA ASN A 232 -11.25 2.30 -32.08
C ASN A 232 -12.16 2.70 -30.91
N ASN A 233 -12.17 3.97 -30.48
CA ASN A 233 -12.94 4.46 -29.34
C ASN A 233 -12.67 3.70 -28.03
N LEU A 234 -11.41 3.31 -27.82
CA LEU A 234 -10.97 2.52 -26.67
C LEU A 234 -10.31 3.34 -25.55
N THR A 235 -10.05 4.63 -25.77
CA THR A 235 -9.32 5.51 -24.84
C THR A 235 -9.84 5.50 -23.39
N ASN A 236 -11.15 5.39 -23.19
CA ASN A 236 -11.76 5.42 -21.85
C ASN A 236 -12.28 4.05 -21.38
N SER A 237 -12.40 3.07 -22.28
CA SER A 237 -12.88 1.71 -21.97
C SER A 237 -11.74 0.72 -21.71
N THR A 238 -10.55 0.98 -22.24
CA THR A 238 -9.34 0.24 -21.91
C THR A 238 -8.82 0.66 -20.53
N ASN A 239 -8.69 -0.30 -19.62
CA ASN A 239 -8.06 -0.11 -18.31
C ASN A 239 -6.63 -0.65 -18.29
N TYR A 240 -6.36 -1.70 -19.08
CA TYR A 240 -5.08 -2.39 -19.10
C TYR A 240 -4.44 -2.35 -20.48
N ILE A 241 -3.14 -2.10 -20.54
CA ILE A 241 -2.32 -2.36 -21.72
C ILE A 241 -1.37 -3.50 -21.37
N VAL A 242 -1.49 -4.61 -22.07
CA VAL A 242 -0.66 -5.81 -21.86
C VAL A 242 0.30 -5.93 -23.02
N LEU A 243 1.59 -5.76 -22.74
CA LEU A 243 2.68 -5.96 -23.68
C LEU A 243 3.07 -7.45 -23.67
N THR A 244 3.64 -7.96 -24.75
CA THR A 244 4.26 -9.29 -24.76
C THR A 244 5.77 -9.21 -24.94
N LYS A 245 6.47 -10.31 -24.61
CA LYS A 245 7.91 -10.47 -24.84
C LYS A 245 8.31 -9.95 -26.21
N GLY A 246 9.46 -9.28 -26.29
CA GLY A 246 9.96 -8.69 -27.52
C GLY A 246 9.45 -7.26 -27.79
N ILE A 247 8.52 -6.73 -27.00
CA ILE A 247 8.33 -5.27 -26.91
C ILE A 247 9.47 -4.68 -26.07
N PRO A 248 10.16 -3.63 -26.52
CA PRO A 248 11.26 -3.00 -25.78
C PRO A 248 10.92 -2.70 -24.32
N LEU A 249 11.91 -2.86 -23.45
CA LEU A 249 11.75 -2.85 -21.99
C LEU A 249 11.97 -1.46 -21.39
N ARG A 250 13.04 -0.78 -21.81
CA ARG A 250 13.50 0.44 -21.16
C ARG A 250 14.12 1.43 -22.12
N MET A 251 14.08 2.68 -21.68
CA MET A 251 14.78 3.77 -22.33
C MET A 251 16.28 3.66 -22.08
N ASP A 252 17.08 4.06 -23.08
CA ASP A 252 18.49 4.34 -22.85
C ASP A 252 18.70 5.62 -22.00
N SER A 253 19.96 6.00 -21.81
CA SER A 253 20.31 7.20 -21.06
C SER A 253 19.77 8.50 -21.68
N SER A 254 19.41 8.50 -22.97
CA SER A 254 18.76 9.65 -23.62
C SER A 254 17.29 9.79 -23.24
N GLY A 255 16.64 8.73 -22.74
CA GLY A 255 15.25 8.74 -22.28
C GLY A 255 15.11 8.69 -20.76
N ALA A 256 16.09 9.22 -20.01
CA ALA A 256 16.12 9.26 -18.55
C ALA A 256 15.97 7.89 -17.86
N CYS A 257 16.32 6.80 -18.54
CA CYS A 257 16.39 5.45 -17.98
C CYS A 257 15.05 5.00 -17.33
N LYS A 258 13.93 5.35 -17.97
CA LYS A 258 12.57 4.93 -17.57
C LYS A 258 12.18 3.59 -18.20
N ALA A 259 11.25 2.88 -17.58
CA ALA A 259 10.61 1.72 -18.18
C ALA A 259 9.61 2.16 -19.27
N VAL A 260 9.58 1.43 -20.39
CA VAL A 260 8.59 1.65 -21.47
C VAL A 260 7.17 1.50 -20.91
N ASP A 261 6.94 0.49 -20.09
CA ASP A 261 5.65 0.19 -19.44
C ASP A 261 5.15 1.38 -18.60
N SER A 262 6.07 1.98 -17.85
CA SER A 262 5.75 3.09 -16.95
C SER A 262 5.47 4.39 -17.72
N LEU A 263 6.10 4.59 -18.88
CA LEU A 263 5.77 5.69 -19.80
C LEU A 263 4.38 5.50 -20.43
N LEU A 264 4.06 4.26 -20.82
CA LEU A 264 2.75 3.93 -21.40
C LEU A 264 1.58 4.11 -20.41
N THR A 265 1.85 4.05 -19.10
CA THR A 265 0.84 4.28 -18.05
C THR A 265 0.14 5.64 -18.20
N ILE A 266 0.85 6.66 -18.70
CA ILE A 266 0.38 8.06 -18.73
C ILE A 266 0.10 8.58 -20.15
N ILE A 267 0.09 7.74 -21.18
CA ILE A 267 -0.34 8.16 -22.53
C ILE A 267 -1.82 8.55 -22.50
N LEU A 268 -2.24 9.47 -23.37
CA LEU A 268 -3.64 9.94 -23.45
C LEU A 268 -4.25 10.30 -22.07
N SER A 269 -3.44 10.88 -21.20
CA SER A 269 -3.85 11.38 -19.88
C SER A 269 -3.48 12.84 -19.69
N LYS A 270 -4.05 13.47 -18.66
CA LYS A 270 -3.63 14.77 -18.14
C LYS A 270 -2.18 14.78 -17.63
N TYR A 271 -1.55 13.62 -17.46
CA TYR A 271 -0.16 13.48 -17.05
C TYR A 271 0.79 13.27 -18.24
N SER A 272 0.30 13.15 -19.47
CA SER A 272 1.11 12.85 -20.67
C SER A 272 2.27 13.83 -20.91
N TYR A 273 2.18 15.08 -20.42
CA TYR A 273 3.26 16.05 -20.50
C TYR A 273 4.54 15.62 -19.74
N PHE A 274 4.45 14.68 -18.78
CA PHE A 274 5.61 14.10 -18.09
C PHE A 274 6.34 13.01 -18.89
N ILE A 275 5.79 12.58 -20.03
CA ILE A 275 6.49 11.66 -20.94
C ILE A 275 7.68 12.41 -21.58
N GLU A 276 7.44 13.65 -22.00
CA GLU A 276 8.43 14.54 -22.63
C GLU A 276 9.18 15.42 -21.62
N GLY A 277 8.59 15.61 -20.43
CA GLY A 277 9.13 16.43 -19.35
C GLY A 277 10.48 15.95 -18.84
N GLN A 278 11.52 16.74 -19.18
CA GLN A 278 12.88 16.76 -18.63
C GLN A 278 13.64 15.41 -18.69
N LEU A 279 14.03 15.04 -19.91
CA LEU A 279 14.95 13.92 -20.21
C LEU A 279 16.43 14.19 -19.83
N TRP A 280 16.68 15.27 -19.08
CA TRP A 280 18.02 15.69 -18.67
C TRP A 280 18.30 15.24 -17.23
N GLY A 281 18.99 14.11 -17.10
CA GLY A 281 19.41 13.55 -15.81
C GLY A 281 19.91 12.12 -15.98
N GLY A 282 21.03 11.77 -15.35
CA GLY A 282 21.58 10.42 -15.41
C GLY A 282 20.65 9.36 -14.78
N CYS A 283 21.00 8.09 -14.93
CA CYS A 283 20.18 6.95 -14.45
C CYS A 283 20.11 6.79 -12.90
N GLY A 284 20.62 7.75 -12.12
CA GLY A 284 20.75 7.63 -10.66
C GLY A 284 19.43 7.73 -9.90
N ALA A 285 19.39 7.16 -8.68
CA ALA A 285 18.25 7.28 -7.76
C ALA A 285 17.98 8.73 -7.33
N SER A 286 19.02 9.58 -7.28
CA SER A 286 18.92 11.00 -6.88
C SER A 286 18.22 11.90 -7.90
N SER A 287 17.91 11.38 -9.08
CA SER A 287 17.19 12.07 -10.15
C SER A 287 15.71 11.74 -10.10
N PHE A 288 15.03 12.03 -8.98
CA PHE A 288 13.63 11.67 -8.74
C PHE A 288 12.67 12.38 -9.71
N TRP A 289 12.41 11.75 -10.85
CA TRP A 289 11.52 12.26 -11.90
C TRP A 289 10.29 11.37 -12.15
N GLY A 290 10.08 10.38 -11.27
CA GLY A 290 8.86 9.60 -11.23
C GLY A 290 7.65 10.48 -10.89
N ARG A 291 6.49 10.12 -11.41
CA ARG A 291 5.22 10.78 -11.11
C ARG A 291 4.52 10.00 -10.02
N THR A 292 3.99 10.69 -9.00
CA THR A 292 3.14 10.04 -8.00
C THR A 292 1.95 9.37 -8.67
N ASN A 293 1.75 8.11 -8.33
CA ASN A 293 0.67 7.29 -8.84
C ASN A 293 -0.67 7.73 -8.23
N PRO A 294 -1.66 8.19 -9.04
CA PRO A 294 -2.93 8.66 -8.50
C PRO A 294 -3.78 7.56 -7.84
N VAL A 295 -3.46 6.28 -8.06
CA VAL A 295 -4.15 5.15 -7.42
C VAL A 295 -3.44 4.63 -6.17
N TYR A 296 -2.27 5.18 -5.83
CA TYR A 296 -1.56 4.79 -4.61
C TYR A 296 -2.44 5.00 -3.37
N LEU A 297 -2.42 4.01 -2.46
CA LEU A 297 -3.26 3.91 -1.24
C LEU A 297 -4.77 3.79 -1.47
N LYS A 298 -5.26 3.91 -2.71
CA LYS A 298 -6.71 3.93 -2.96
C LYS A 298 -7.38 2.59 -2.65
N THR A 299 -8.68 2.67 -2.38
CA THR A 299 -9.57 1.53 -2.20
C THR A 299 -10.78 1.76 -3.10
N GLY A 300 -10.95 0.94 -4.13
CA GLY A 300 -12.08 1.05 -5.06
C GLY A 300 -11.72 0.62 -6.47
N PRO A 301 -12.69 0.57 -7.40
CA PRO A 301 -12.42 0.17 -8.78
C PRO A 301 -11.40 1.10 -9.44
N VAL A 302 -10.29 0.53 -9.94
CA VAL A 302 -9.28 1.28 -10.68
C VAL A 302 -9.65 1.24 -12.16
N ASN A 303 -10.00 2.39 -12.72
CA ASN A 303 -10.33 2.51 -14.13
C ASN A 303 -9.77 3.79 -14.74
N LYS A 304 -9.49 3.74 -16.06
CA LYS A 304 -8.94 4.86 -16.83
C LYS A 304 -9.85 6.09 -16.77
N SER A 305 -11.17 5.91 -16.82
CA SER A 305 -12.13 7.02 -16.80
C SER A 305 -12.09 7.86 -15.51
N HIS A 306 -11.67 7.30 -14.39
CA HIS A 306 -11.62 7.98 -13.09
C HIS A 306 -10.22 8.51 -12.77
N TYR A 307 -9.21 7.63 -12.88
CA TYR A 307 -7.84 7.97 -12.46
C TYR A 307 -6.97 8.52 -13.59
N ASP A 308 -7.46 8.46 -14.82
CA ASP A 308 -6.80 8.99 -16.01
C ASP A 308 -5.41 8.37 -16.24
N ILE A 309 -5.25 7.07 -15.94
CA ILE A 309 -4.04 6.28 -16.25
C ILE A 309 -4.43 4.90 -16.79
N TYR A 310 -3.56 4.29 -17.60
CA TYR A 310 -3.66 2.87 -17.96
C TYR A 310 -2.79 2.04 -17.02
N MET A 311 -3.28 0.89 -16.55
CA MET A 311 -2.42 -0.09 -15.88
C MET A 311 -1.68 -0.90 -16.94
N VAL A 312 -0.35 -0.84 -16.94
CA VAL A 312 0.48 -1.51 -17.93
C VAL A 312 1.20 -2.69 -17.29
N ALA A 313 1.11 -3.84 -17.93
CA ALA A 313 1.85 -5.04 -17.54
C ALA A 313 2.44 -5.68 -18.80
N ARG A 314 3.40 -6.60 -18.61
CA ARG A 314 3.98 -7.38 -19.69
C ARG A 314 3.97 -8.87 -19.42
N LEU A 315 3.67 -9.65 -20.44
CA LEU A 315 3.81 -11.10 -20.47
C LEU A 315 5.23 -11.42 -20.97
N ASP A 316 6.18 -11.47 -20.04
CA ASP A 316 7.62 -11.56 -20.33
C ASP A 316 8.34 -12.48 -19.33
N GLY A 317 9.45 -13.03 -19.75
CA GLY A 317 10.20 -14.11 -19.09
C GLY A 317 11.29 -14.62 -20.02
N TYR A 318 12.14 -15.54 -19.57
CA TYR A 318 13.25 -16.02 -20.42
C TYR A 318 12.75 -16.66 -21.71
N THR A 319 11.69 -17.46 -21.65
CA THR A 319 11.06 -18.09 -22.81
C THR A 319 9.55 -17.87 -22.83
N ALA A 320 8.92 -18.09 -24.00
CA ALA A 320 7.46 -18.11 -24.10
C ALA A 320 6.84 -19.17 -23.18
N GLN A 321 7.51 -20.32 -23.02
CA GLN A 321 7.02 -21.40 -22.16
C GLN A 321 7.02 -21.00 -20.69
N ASP A 322 8.03 -20.27 -20.20
CA ASP A 322 8.05 -19.77 -18.82
C ASP A 322 6.86 -18.84 -18.56
N VAL A 323 6.58 -17.93 -19.50
CA VAL A 323 5.44 -17.01 -19.43
C VAL A 323 4.11 -17.77 -19.44
N ILE A 324 3.97 -18.76 -20.31
CA ILE A 324 2.77 -19.61 -20.42
C ILE A 324 2.54 -20.39 -19.12
N ASN A 325 3.61 -20.97 -18.55
CA ASN A 325 3.55 -21.70 -17.29
C ASN A 325 3.15 -20.78 -16.13
N ALA A 326 3.78 -19.60 -16.01
CA ALA A 326 3.47 -18.63 -14.97
C ALA A 326 2.02 -18.10 -15.05
N MET A 327 1.51 -17.87 -16.26
CA MET A 327 0.15 -17.38 -16.51
C MET A 327 -0.93 -18.40 -16.11
N GLY A 328 -0.66 -19.69 -16.33
CA GLY A 328 -1.57 -20.78 -15.97
C GLY A 328 -2.92 -20.79 -16.70
N PRO A 329 -3.80 -21.77 -16.39
CA PRO A 329 -5.12 -21.93 -17.02
C PRO A 329 -6.14 -20.83 -16.66
N SER A 330 -7.31 -20.88 -17.33
CA SER A 330 -8.43 -19.91 -17.29
C SER A 330 -9.27 -19.82 -16.01
N SER A 331 -8.91 -20.50 -14.92
CA SER A 331 -9.78 -20.63 -13.74
C SER A 331 -9.49 -19.63 -12.62
N LEU A 332 -10.55 -19.18 -11.92
CA LEU A 332 -10.46 -18.53 -10.60
C LEU A 332 -9.86 -19.52 -9.60
N TYR A 333 -8.73 -19.19 -8.98
CA TYR A 333 -8.02 -20.10 -8.09
C TYR A 333 -8.51 -19.99 -6.64
N PRO A 334 -8.79 -21.12 -5.96
CA PRO A 334 -8.64 -21.17 -4.52
C PRO A 334 -7.16 -21.00 -4.17
N THR A 335 -6.88 -20.13 -3.21
CA THR A 335 -5.51 -19.86 -2.75
C THR A 335 -5.07 -21.02 -1.86
N GLU A 336 -4.26 -21.94 -2.39
CA GLU A 336 -3.55 -22.93 -1.56
C GLU A 336 -2.06 -22.59 -1.62
N GLY A 337 -1.44 -22.34 -0.47
CA GLY A 337 -0.02 -22.04 -0.37
C GLY A 337 0.31 -20.88 0.57
N ASP A 338 1.58 -20.75 0.90
CA ASP A 338 2.08 -19.77 1.86
C ASP A 338 2.48 -18.46 1.18
N PHE A 339 2.23 -17.34 1.87
CA PHE A 339 2.89 -16.07 1.58
C PHE A 339 4.21 -16.02 2.34
N LEU A 340 5.34 -16.06 1.61
CA LEU A 340 6.67 -15.88 2.17
C LEU A 340 6.97 -14.38 2.31
N LEU A 341 7.19 -13.96 3.56
CA LEU A 341 7.55 -12.61 3.96
C LEU A 341 8.92 -12.70 4.62
N ASP A 342 9.94 -12.53 3.80
CA ASP A 342 11.34 -12.81 4.11
C ASP A 342 12.04 -11.52 4.55
N LYS A 343 12.13 -11.36 5.87
CA LYS A 343 12.77 -10.20 6.49
C LYS A 343 14.28 -10.36 6.50
N GLN A 344 14.99 -9.23 6.50
CA GLN A 344 16.41 -9.22 6.78
C GLN A 344 16.63 -8.90 8.27
N ILE A 345 17.19 -9.83 9.04
CA ILE A 345 17.67 -9.51 10.40
C ILE A 345 19.13 -9.09 10.34
N SER A 346 19.38 -7.78 10.39
CA SER A 346 20.73 -7.20 10.41
C SER A 346 20.89 -6.12 11.49
N ASN A 347 22.00 -6.20 12.23
CA ASN A 347 22.35 -5.22 13.28
C ASN A 347 22.78 -3.85 12.73
N ASN A 348 22.97 -3.72 11.41
CA ASN A 348 23.38 -2.48 10.73
C ASN A 348 22.36 -2.07 9.63
N ALA A 349 21.08 -2.35 9.85
CA ALA A 349 20.02 -2.04 8.88
C ALA A 349 19.89 -0.52 8.64
N THR A 350 19.75 -0.12 7.38
CA THR A 350 19.43 1.27 7.02
C THR A 350 17.96 1.58 7.38
N PRO A 351 17.55 2.87 7.48
CA PRO A 351 16.16 3.22 7.79
C PRO A 351 15.13 2.60 6.83
N PHE A 352 15.48 2.46 5.55
CA PHE A 352 14.61 1.79 4.58
C PHE A 352 14.40 0.31 4.92
N TYR A 353 15.46 -0.39 5.34
CA TYR A 353 15.37 -1.83 5.61
C TYR A 353 14.50 -2.08 6.84
N VAL A 354 14.70 -1.29 7.90
CA VAL A 354 13.85 -1.32 9.10
C VAL A 354 12.37 -1.03 8.74
N SER A 355 12.13 -0.05 7.87
CA SER A 355 10.77 0.25 7.39
C SER A 355 10.18 -0.90 6.59
N PHE A 356 10.94 -1.49 5.67
CA PHE A 356 10.48 -2.59 4.83
C PHE A 356 10.18 -3.84 5.67
N ASP A 357 11.02 -4.18 6.65
CA ASP A 357 10.74 -5.25 7.61
C ASP A 357 9.43 -5.03 8.38
N ALA A 358 9.16 -3.80 8.83
CA ALA A 358 7.91 -3.46 9.50
C ALA A 358 6.69 -3.61 8.56
N HIS A 359 6.85 -3.26 7.28
CA HIS A 359 5.82 -3.49 6.27
C HIS A 359 5.55 -5.00 6.03
N LEU A 360 6.58 -5.85 6.08
CA LEU A 360 6.43 -7.32 6.02
C LEU A 360 5.69 -7.86 7.25
N GLU A 361 5.98 -7.36 8.45
CA GLU A 361 5.25 -7.75 9.68
C GLU A 361 3.77 -7.36 9.63
N LEU A 362 3.47 -6.17 9.11
CA LEU A 362 2.10 -5.70 8.92
C LEU A 362 1.37 -6.54 7.88
N ALA A 363 2.01 -6.84 6.74
CA ALA A 363 1.47 -7.73 5.73
C ALA A 363 1.14 -9.12 6.29
N ASN A 364 2.02 -9.70 7.11
CA ASN A 364 1.78 -10.96 7.80
C ASN A 364 0.53 -10.88 8.69
N SER A 365 0.37 -9.81 9.45
CA SER A 365 -0.78 -9.60 10.34
C SER A 365 -2.09 -9.51 9.55
N ILE A 366 -2.08 -8.79 8.42
CA ILE A 366 -3.23 -8.66 7.51
C ILE A 366 -3.61 -10.01 6.90
N LEU A 367 -2.63 -10.78 6.40
CA LEU A 367 -2.87 -12.11 5.81
C LEU A 367 -3.47 -13.08 6.81
N LYS A 368 -2.89 -13.18 8.01
CA LYS A 368 -3.42 -14.02 9.09
C LYS A 368 -4.83 -13.59 9.48
N GLY A 369 -5.08 -12.28 9.58
CA GLY A 369 -6.40 -11.73 9.87
C GLY A 369 -7.47 -12.09 8.81
N LYS A 370 -7.05 -12.29 7.56
CA LYS A 370 -7.92 -12.72 6.44
C LYS A 370 -7.94 -14.24 6.23
N GLY A 371 -7.24 -15.01 7.06
CA GLY A 371 -7.25 -16.49 7.03
C GLY A 371 -6.21 -17.13 6.10
N PHE A 372 -5.29 -16.35 5.53
CA PHE A 372 -4.22 -16.87 4.66
C PHE A 372 -3.05 -17.43 5.47
N SER A 373 -2.39 -18.45 4.89
CA SER A 373 -1.17 -19.02 5.46
C SER A 373 0.06 -18.18 5.08
N THR A 374 1.00 -18.07 6.02
CA THR A 374 2.16 -17.17 5.91
C THR A 374 3.40 -17.81 6.50
N ILE A 375 4.54 -17.63 5.84
CA ILE A 375 5.88 -17.86 6.39
C ILE A 375 6.50 -16.48 6.60
N LEU A 376 6.51 -15.99 7.85
CA LEU A 376 7.24 -14.78 8.20
C LEU A 376 8.63 -15.19 8.72
N ASP A 377 9.68 -14.90 7.96
CA ASP A 377 11.04 -15.14 8.42
C ASP A 377 11.41 -14.11 9.50
N ASN A 378 11.81 -14.61 10.67
CA ASN A 378 12.35 -13.81 11.77
C ASN A 378 13.72 -14.34 12.21
N THR A 379 14.47 -14.91 11.27
CA THR A 379 15.81 -15.42 11.47
C THR A 379 16.82 -14.62 10.65
N THR A 380 18.11 -14.92 10.82
CA THR A 380 19.18 -14.36 9.97
C THR A 380 19.47 -15.24 8.76
N THR A 381 18.64 -16.26 8.48
CA THR A 381 18.91 -17.24 7.42
C THR A 381 17.99 -16.97 6.25
N PHE A 382 18.55 -16.64 5.10
CA PHE A 382 17.76 -16.42 3.89
C PHE A 382 16.96 -17.68 3.48
N GLN A 383 15.66 -17.53 3.21
CA GLN A 383 14.78 -18.65 2.91
C GLN A 383 14.95 -19.19 1.49
N ILE A 384 15.18 -20.49 1.36
CA ILE A 384 15.36 -21.21 0.08
C ILE A 384 14.66 -22.58 0.12
N ASN A 385 14.51 -23.24 -1.03
CA ASN A 385 13.89 -24.57 -1.19
C ASN A 385 12.43 -24.65 -0.71
N LEU A 386 11.68 -23.56 -0.87
CA LEU A 386 10.26 -23.48 -0.54
C LEU A 386 9.42 -23.67 -1.80
N ASN A 387 8.31 -24.38 -1.67
CA ASN A 387 7.44 -24.72 -2.79
C ASN A 387 6.01 -24.28 -2.53
N ASN A 388 5.22 -24.20 -3.60
CA ASN A 388 3.79 -23.89 -3.54
C ASN A 388 3.51 -22.51 -2.91
N LEU A 389 4.37 -21.51 -3.17
CA LEU A 389 4.21 -20.17 -2.61
C LEU A 389 3.11 -19.39 -3.36
N MET A 390 2.28 -18.67 -2.60
CA MET A 390 1.23 -17.78 -3.11
C MET A 390 1.60 -16.30 -3.03
N GLY A 391 2.65 -15.96 -2.29
CA GLY A 391 3.26 -14.66 -2.42
C GLY A 391 4.68 -14.64 -1.92
N TYR A 392 5.43 -13.64 -2.39
CA TYR A 392 6.84 -13.50 -2.06
C TYR A 392 7.23 -12.04 -1.97
N TYR A 393 7.70 -11.64 -0.79
CA TYR A 393 8.38 -10.38 -0.56
C TYR A 393 9.67 -10.65 0.20
N SER A 394 10.78 -10.12 -0.31
CA SER A 394 12.12 -10.34 0.24
C SER A 394 13.05 -9.18 -0.13
N PHE A 395 14.15 -9.05 0.59
CA PHE A 395 15.31 -8.25 0.15
C PHE A 395 16.08 -8.91 -1.00
N GLY A 396 15.80 -10.17 -1.33
CA GLY A 396 16.46 -10.91 -2.38
C GLY A 396 17.98 -10.87 -2.23
N SER A 397 18.71 -10.61 -3.33
CA SER A 397 20.17 -10.49 -3.29
C SER A 397 20.70 -9.30 -2.48
N ASN A 398 19.84 -8.39 -2.01
CA ASN A 398 20.24 -7.32 -1.08
C ASN A 398 20.25 -7.80 0.39
N ASP A 399 19.69 -8.98 0.69
CA ASP A 399 19.95 -9.63 1.96
C ASP A 399 21.40 -10.11 2.00
N ALA A 400 22.15 -9.69 3.03
CA ALA A 400 23.54 -10.07 3.22
C ALA A 400 23.74 -11.60 3.39
N ASN A 401 22.68 -12.33 3.74
CA ASN A 401 22.67 -13.78 3.91
C ASN A 401 22.15 -14.53 2.67
N ALA A 402 21.74 -13.82 1.61
CA ALA A 402 21.38 -14.46 0.35
C ALA A 402 22.59 -15.24 -0.19
N PRO A 403 22.46 -16.55 -0.48
CA PRO A 403 23.61 -17.39 -0.83
C PRO A 403 24.22 -17.02 -2.20
N THR A 404 23.45 -16.35 -3.04
CA THR A 404 23.81 -16.00 -4.41
C THR A 404 22.80 -14.99 -4.96
N ALA A 405 23.22 -14.15 -5.90
CA ALA A 405 22.31 -13.32 -6.69
C ALA A 405 21.57 -14.12 -7.77
N ASN A 406 22.00 -15.35 -8.08
CA ASN A 406 21.28 -16.23 -9.00
C ASN A 406 20.01 -16.78 -8.32
N SER A 407 18.90 -16.06 -8.44
CA SER A 407 17.62 -16.41 -7.79
C SER A 407 17.06 -17.76 -8.23
N SER A 408 17.44 -18.29 -9.40
CA SER A 408 17.06 -19.65 -9.81
C SER A 408 17.62 -20.73 -8.86
N GLN A 409 18.74 -20.46 -8.19
CA GLN A 409 19.37 -21.38 -7.23
C GLN A 409 18.72 -21.35 -5.84
N TRP A 410 17.82 -20.39 -5.58
CA TRP A 410 17.03 -20.38 -4.34
C TRP A 410 15.96 -21.47 -4.33
N ASN A 411 15.67 -22.07 -5.51
CA ASN A 411 14.73 -23.19 -5.65
C ASN A 411 13.36 -22.89 -5.02
N LEU A 412 12.82 -21.71 -5.35
CA LEU A 412 11.49 -21.28 -4.98
C LEU A 412 10.50 -21.63 -6.09
N THR A 413 9.38 -22.27 -5.75
CA THR A 413 8.29 -22.53 -6.70
C THR A 413 6.99 -21.89 -6.25
N PHE A 414 6.22 -21.41 -7.23
CA PHE A 414 5.04 -20.59 -7.00
C PHE A 414 3.80 -21.25 -7.60
N ASN A 415 2.69 -21.15 -6.86
CA ASN A 415 1.39 -21.60 -7.31
C ASN A 415 0.73 -20.54 -8.19
N HIS A 416 -0.18 -20.98 -9.05
CA HIS A 416 -0.91 -20.05 -9.91
C HIS A 416 -1.72 -19.04 -9.10
N GLY A 417 -1.62 -17.78 -9.51
CA GLY A 417 -2.15 -16.66 -8.74
C GLY A 417 -1.16 -16.08 -7.74
N SER A 418 0.10 -16.52 -7.73
CA SER A 418 1.10 -15.94 -6.85
C SER A 418 1.40 -14.48 -7.21
N ILE A 419 1.75 -13.69 -6.20
CA ILE A 419 2.11 -12.28 -6.37
C ILE A 419 3.39 -11.92 -5.59
N GLY A 420 4.24 -11.06 -6.12
CA GLY A 420 5.41 -10.63 -5.36
C GLY A 420 6.15 -9.40 -5.86
N ASP A 421 7.10 -8.97 -5.04
CA ASP A 421 8.09 -7.94 -5.33
C ASP A 421 9.35 -8.25 -4.52
N THR A 422 10.49 -7.69 -4.90
CA THR A 422 11.72 -7.80 -4.14
C THR A 422 12.33 -6.41 -3.98
N ALA A 423 12.89 -6.12 -2.80
CA ALA A 423 13.62 -4.88 -2.55
C ALA A 423 15.03 -4.94 -3.18
N VAL A 424 15.10 -5.31 -4.47
CA VAL A 424 16.31 -5.60 -5.24
C VAL A 424 16.46 -4.58 -6.35
N SER A 425 17.64 -3.99 -6.42
CA SER A 425 18.00 -3.03 -7.44
C SER A 425 18.04 -3.70 -8.81
N THR A 426 17.47 -3.07 -9.84
CA THR A 426 17.58 -3.56 -11.23
C THR A 426 17.07 -5.00 -11.44
N SER A 427 16.14 -5.46 -10.60
CA SER A 427 15.63 -6.84 -10.60
C SER A 427 14.88 -7.23 -11.87
N GLY A 428 14.42 -6.24 -12.65
CA GLY A 428 13.77 -6.41 -13.94
C GLY A 428 14.57 -5.79 -15.08
N ARG A 429 15.91 -5.76 -15.00
CA ARG A 429 16.78 -5.14 -16.02
C ARG A 429 16.80 -5.87 -17.37
N THR A 430 16.40 -7.14 -17.37
CA THR A 430 16.31 -7.99 -18.56
C THR A 430 15.39 -9.18 -18.32
N PHE A 431 14.69 -9.58 -19.38
CA PHE A 431 13.92 -10.81 -19.49
C PHE A 431 14.53 -11.76 -20.53
N ASN A 432 15.79 -11.52 -20.92
CA ASN A 432 16.58 -12.45 -21.71
C ASN A 432 17.50 -13.26 -20.80
N PRO A 433 17.82 -14.53 -21.13
CA PRO A 433 18.75 -15.33 -20.36
C PRO A 433 20.09 -14.62 -20.16
N VAL A 434 20.61 -14.65 -18.93
CA VAL A 434 21.88 -14.01 -18.58
C VAL A 434 22.96 -15.05 -18.26
N ALA A 435 24.19 -14.77 -18.68
CA ALA A 435 25.36 -15.52 -18.23
C ALA A 435 25.95 -14.98 -16.90
N SER A 436 25.51 -13.80 -16.47
CA SER A 436 25.97 -13.12 -15.26
C SER A 436 24.84 -12.30 -14.62
N TYR A 437 24.82 -12.30 -13.29
CA TYR A 437 23.88 -11.50 -12.48
C TYR A 437 24.41 -10.10 -12.17
N TYR A 438 25.57 -9.72 -12.70
CA TYR A 438 26.14 -8.40 -12.55
C TYR A 438 25.21 -7.33 -13.12
N SER A 439 24.90 -6.32 -12.31
CA SER A 439 24.14 -5.15 -12.74
C SER A 439 25.09 -3.98 -13.00
N PRO A 440 25.21 -3.52 -14.26
CA PRO A 440 26.09 -2.40 -14.59
C PRO A 440 25.60 -1.06 -14.01
N ASP A 441 24.32 -0.95 -13.68
CA ASP A 441 23.76 0.32 -13.16
C ASP A 441 24.12 0.55 -11.69
N VAL A 442 24.30 -0.52 -10.91
CA VAL A 442 24.67 -0.44 -9.48
C VAL A 442 26.06 -1.01 -9.16
N GLY A 443 26.72 -1.64 -10.12
CA GLY A 443 28.10 -2.13 -9.98
C GLY A 443 28.25 -3.38 -9.12
N ILE A 444 27.17 -4.10 -8.85
CA ILE A 444 27.12 -5.33 -8.04
C ILE A 444 26.14 -6.33 -8.63
N ASP A 445 26.24 -7.59 -8.21
CA ASP A 445 25.29 -8.64 -8.62
C ASP A 445 23.91 -8.38 -8.02
N GLN A 446 22.86 -8.63 -8.80
CA GLN A 446 21.46 -8.43 -8.41
C GLN A 446 20.57 -9.55 -8.96
N SER A 447 19.72 -10.12 -8.11
CA SER A 447 18.75 -11.15 -8.48
C SER A 447 17.73 -10.67 -9.50
N LEU A 448 17.13 -11.60 -10.25
CA LEU A 448 16.25 -11.30 -11.37
C LEU A 448 14.84 -11.86 -11.13
N VAL A 449 13.83 -11.02 -11.34
CA VAL A 449 12.43 -11.49 -11.26
C VAL A 449 12.09 -12.48 -12.37
N SER A 450 12.85 -12.51 -13.47
CA SER A 450 12.77 -13.52 -14.53
C SER A 450 13.01 -14.95 -14.03
N ASP A 451 13.84 -15.13 -12.99
CA ASP A 451 14.01 -16.43 -12.33
C ASP A 451 12.75 -16.83 -11.55
N LEU A 452 12.09 -15.86 -10.90
CA LEU A 452 10.85 -16.10 -10.18
C LEU A 452 9.72 -16.49 -11.15
N VAL A 453 9.64 -15.84 -12.31
CA VAL A 453 8.71 -16.22 -13.40
C VAL A 453 8.99 -17.64 -13.87
N THR A 454 10.26 -18.02 -14.02
CA THR A 454 10.67 -19.40 -14.35
C THR A 454 10.23 -20.39 -13.26
N GLY A 455 10.25 -19.97 -11.99
CA GLY A 455 9.70 -20.71 -10.84
C GLY A 455 8.18 -20.77 -10.78
N GLY A 456 7.46 -20.19 -11.75
CA GLY A 456 5.99 -20.22 -11.84
C GLY A 456 5.29 -18.98 -11.28
N MET A 457 6.03 -17.92 -10.91
CA MET A 457 5.43 -16.71 -10.33
C MET A 457 4.45 -16.04 -11.30
N SER A 458 3.16 -15.97 -10.94
CA SER A 458 2.12 -15.48 -11.83
C SER A 458 2.11 -13.97 -12.04
N PHE A 459 2.45 -13.18 -11.02
CA PHE A 459 2.54 -11.72 -11.14
C PHE A 459 3.64 -11.12 -10.26
N VAL A 460 4.62 -10.43 -10.85
CA VAL A 460 5.75 -9.87 -10.09
C VAL A 460 6.13 -8.48 -10.56
N LYS A 461 6.50 -7.61 -9.62
CA LYS A 461 7.08 -6.30 -9.93
C LYS A 461 8.60 -6.39 -9.99
N GLY A 462 9.19 -5.73 -10.98
CA GLY A 462 10.64 -5.60 -11.12
C GLY A 462 11.06 -4.20 -11.52
N TYR A 463 12.37 -3.96 -11.55
CA TYR A 463 12.93 -2.63 -11.84
C TYR A 463 13.94 -2.69 -12.98
N VAL A 464 13.73 -1.89 -14.01
CA VAL A 464 14.61 -1.88 -15.19
C VAL A 464 15.94 -1.16 -14.96
N HIS A 465 16.01 -0.34 -13.91
CA HIS A 465 17.13 0.48 -13.48
C HIS A 465 17.04 0.69 -11.97
N GLU A 466 18.08 1.28 -11.36
CA GLU A 466 18.11 1.56 -9.91
C GLU A 466 16.90 2.41 -9.46
N PRO A 467 15.93 1.84 -8.71
CA PRO A 467 14.63 2.47 -8.55
C PRO A 467 14.58 3.49 -7.42
N GLY A 468 15.53 3.45 -6.47
CA GLY A 468 15.43 4.12 -5.18
C GLY A 468 14.39 3.45 -4.27
N SER A 469 14.62 3.51 -2.96
CA SER A 469 13.82 2.83 -1.93
C SER A 469 12.30 3.09 -2.04
N ASN A 470 11.92 4.33 -2.34
CA ASN A 470 10.51 4.77 -2.38
C ASN A 470 9.73 4.23 -3.58
N SER A 471 10.41 3.52 -4.49
CA SER A 471 9.79 2.89 -5.65
C SER A 471 9.39 1.44 -5.44
N ILE A 472 9.90 0.80 -4.37
CA ILE A 472 9.53 -0.56 -4.00
C ILE A 472 8.04 -0.58 -3.64
N SER A 473 7.31 -1.63 -4.03
CA SER A 473 5.89 -1.71 -3.63
C SER A 473 5.77 -1.98 -2.13
N HIS A 474 4.74 -1.39 -1.53
CA HIS A 474 4.40 -1.57 -0.12
C HIS A 474 3.68 -2.92 0.08
N PRO A 475 4.34 -3.93 0.67
CA PRO A 475 3.78 -5.28 0.77
C PRO A 475 2.44 -5.31 1.48
N GLU A 476 2.28 -4.57 2.57
CA GLU A 476 1.05 -4.48 3.35
C GLU A 476 -0.14 -3.97 2.53
N ILE A 477 0.10 -3.03 1.61
CA ILE A 477 -0.96 -2.47 0.76
C ILE A 477 -1.27 -3.47 -0.34
N VAL A 478 -0.26 -3.95 -1.07
CA VAL A 478 -0.47 -4.90 -2.19
C VAL A 478 -1.20 -6.14 -1.70
N ILE A 479 -0.74 -6.70 -0.58
CA ILE A 479 -1.29 -7.92 0.00
C ILE A 479 -2.71 -7.69 0.53
N ASP A 480 -2.99 -6.58 1.21
CA ASP A 480 -4.36 -6.28 1.66
C ASP A 480 -5.33 -6.20 0.48
N ARG A 481 -4.95 -5.50 -0.60
CA ARG A 481 -5.78 -5.39 -1.80
C ARG A 481 -5.94 -6.77 -2.46
N TYR A 482 -4.86 -7.51 -2.67
CA TYR A 482 -4.93 -8.78 -3.37
C TYR A 482 -5.75 -9.83 -2.59
N ALA A 483 -5.52 -9.93 -1.28
CA ALA A 483 -6.30 -10.79 -0.38
C ALA A 483 -7.77 -10.37 -0.25
N SER A 484 -8.11 -9.13 -0.65
CA SER A 484 -9.48 -8.62 -0.70
C SER A 484 -10.16 -8.78 -2.07
N GLY A 485 -9.51 -9.46 -3.03
CA GLY A 485 -10.10 -9.81 -4.33
C GLY A 485 -9.94 -8.77 -5.44
N TYR A 486 -9.06 -7.78 -5.26
CA TYR A 486 -8.59 -6.93 -6.35
C TYR A 486 -7.69 -7.72 -7.30
N THR A 487 -7.54 -7.29 -8.56
CA THR A 487 -6.56 -7.93 -9.46
C THR A 487 -5.14 -7.74 -8.97
N ALA A 488 -4.23 -8.59 -9.42
CA ALA A 488 -2.80 -8.45 -9.19
C ALA A 488 -2.30 -7.09 -9.69
N GLY A 489 -2.73 -6.65 -10.88
CA GLY A 489 -2.40 -5.34 -11.43
C GLY A 489 -2.94 -4.18 -10.58
N GLU A 490 -4.22 -4.22 -10.20
CA GLU A 490 -4.86 -3.25 -9.30
C GLU A 490 -4.10 -3.15 -7.98
N SER A 491 -3.83 -4.30 -7.36
CA SER A 491 -3.16 -4.40 -6.06
C SER A 491 -1.74 -3.83 -6.12
N MET A 492 -0.98 -4.20 -7.14
CA MET A 492 0.40 -3.75 -7.31
C MET A 492 0.49 -2.25 -7.63
N TYR A 493 -0.43 -1.71 -8.44
CA TYR A 493 -0.51 -0.27 -8.66
C TYR A 493 -0.92 0.47 -7.38
N MET A 494 -1.93 0.00 -6.63
CA MET A 494 -2.33 0.65 -5.37
C MET A 494 -1.23 0.65 -4.31
N GLY A 495 -0.36 -0.37 -4.30
CA GLY A 495 0.82 -0.44 -3.42
C GLY A 495 2.09 0.20 -3.99
N SER A 496 2.07 0.78 -5.18
CA SER A 496 3.24 1.41 -5.80
C SER A 496 3.12 2.92 -5.88
N TYR A 497 4.07 3.62 -5.26
CA TYR A 497 4.04 5.08 -5.15
C TYR A 497 4.31 5.81 -6.48
N TYR A 498 5.18 5.27 -7.34
CA TYR A 498 5.59 5.92 -8.58
C TYR A 498 5.10 5.22 -9.85
N ILE A 499 4.69 6.04 -10.82
CA ILE A 499 4.52 5.73 -12.25
C ILE A 499 5.43 6.65 -13.08
N ASN A 500 5.51 6.46 -14.39
CA ASN A 500 6.47 7.18 -15.25
C ASN A 500 7.92 7.09 -14.72
N TRP A 501 8.29 5.89 -14.26
CA TRP A 501 9.56 5.63 -13.57
C TRP A 501 10.17 4.30 -14.03
N LYS A 502 10.84 3.56 -13.14
CA LYS A 502 11.67 2.38 -13.45
C LYS A 502 10.98 1.04 -13.18
N GLY A 503 9.74 1.06 -12.66
CA GLY A 503 8.98 -0.16 -12.35
C GLY A 503 8.34 -0.78 -13.60
N VAL A 504 8.36 -2.11 -13.65
CA VAL A 504 7.64 -2.96 -14.61
C VAL A 504 6.85 -4.02 -13.85
N TYR A 505 5.73 -4.45 -14.43
CA TYR A 505 4.83 -5.44 -13.83
C TYR A 505 4.69 -6.61 -14.78
N ILE A 506 5.05 -7.81 -14.33
CA ILE A 506 5.23 -9.00 -15.17
C ILE A 506 4.14 -9.99 -14.84
N GLY A 507 3.42 -10.45 -15.87
CA GLY A 507 2.31 -11.40 -15.73
C GLY A 507 0.95 -10.82 -16.16
N ASP A 508 -0.08 -11.64 -16.03
CA ASP A 508 -1.46 -11.24 -16.36
C ASP A 508 -2.03 -10.33 -15.25
N PRO A 509 -2.31 -9.05 -15.55
CA PRO A 509 -2.70 -8.08 -14.53
C PRO A 509 -4.13 -8.28 -14.02
N LYS A 510 -4.92 -9.19 -14.61
CA LYS A 510 -6.31 -9.45 -14.23
C LYS A 510 -6.48 -10.69 -13.36
N ILE A 511 -5.39 -11.41 -13.08
CA ILE A 511 -5.36 -12.49 -12.09
C ILE A 511 -5.91 -11.96 -10.76
N ARG A 512 -6.78 -12.73 -10.11
CA ARG A 512 -7.37 -12.47 -8.80
C ARG A 512 -7.39 -13.77 -8.01
N ILE A 513 -7.15 -13.69 -6.71
CA ILE A 513 -7.38 -14.80 -5.78
C ILE A 513 -8.77 -14.65 -5.14
N TYR A 514 -9.35 -15.77 -4.75
CA TYR A 514 -10.53 -15.81 -3.90
C TYR A 514 -10.28 -16.76 -2.73
N HIS A 515 -10.49 -16.26 -1.51
CA HIS A 515 -10.48 -17.10 -0.32
C HIS A 515 -11.92 -17.59 -0.04
N PRO A 516 -12.18 -18.92 -0.01
CA PRO A 516 -13.48 -19.53 0.23
C PRO A 516 -14.30 -18.92 1.36
#